data_AF-A0AB35QCH7-F1
#
_entry.id   AF-A0AB35QCH7-F1
#
_cell.length_a   1.000
_cell.length_b   1.000
_cell.length_c   1.000
_cell.angle_alpha   90.00
_cell.angle_beta   90.00
_cell.angle_gamma   90.00
#
_symmetry.space_group_name_H-M   'P 1'
#
loop_
_entity.id
_entity.type
_entity.pdbx_description
1 polymer ?
#
loop_
_entity_poly.entity_id
_entity_poly.type
_entity_poly.pdbx_seq_one_letter_code
_entity_poly.pdbx_strand_id
1 'polypeptide(L)'
;MIKNKYFHYRSTAAHLAARSGVVSTGYSEHSSSFCAQTKCSFKDPHTRNMVSRLAARSSSVRLTRASGFTLVELLVAIAIFAVLSLLGWKIFDYLLKVRDRNAVHEVHLFELQDAYQQILRDTLQIIPLSANQGGQLHPALEIDNQILRFSKAGVTDPLKQGLSPFERIEYRYDAEQKKLYRLKYTNLNTSNREQPLSSTLLSQVDQYQIMVLTPQEVTKWPEVNIDPTKPNELKKLPKGIKIQLTVAGVSYEWIYSLNQGNLALSQQGGS
;
A
#
# COMPACT_ATOMS: atom_id res chain seq x y z
N MET A 1 26.85 15.72 39.23
CA MET A 1 26.55 14.49 40.00
C MET A 1 25.64 13.63 39.15
N ILE A 2 26.05 12.38 38.98
CA ILE A 2 25.68 11.41 37.94
C ILE A 2 24.24 10.90 38.10
N LYS A 3 23.49 10.70 37.01
CA LYS A 3 22.92 9.38 36.59
C LYS A 3 22.08 9.46 35.32
N ASN A 4 22.77 9.13 34.23
CA ASN A 4 22.26 8.59 32.97
C ASN A 4 21.52 7.26 33.25
N LYS A 5 20.31 7.07 32.74
CA LYS A 5 19.59 5.78 32.78
C LYS A 5 19.19 5.38 31.36
N TYR A 6 20.02 4.53 30.77
CA TYR A 6 19.67 3.68 29.64
C TYR A 6 18.57 2.70 30.06
N PHE A 7 17.51 2.58 29.26
CA PHE A 7 16.56 1.48 29.38
C PHE A 7 16.70 0.54 28.18
N HIS A 8 17.14 -0.68 28.49
CA HIS A 8 17.22 -1.82 27.58
C HIS A 8 15.81 -2.38 27.31
N TYR A 9 15.49 -2.63 26.04
CA TYR A 9 14.36 -3.47 25.67
C TYR A 9 14.81 -4.94 25.74
N ARG A 10 14.23 -5.71 26.68
CA ARG A 10 14.41 -7.17 26.77
C ARG A 10 13.44 -7.85 25.82
N SER A 11 14.00 -8.55 24.84
CA SER A 11 13.34 -9.57 24.03
C SER A 11 13.02 -10.79 24.90
N THR A 12 11.76 -11.21 24.94
CA THR A 12 11.36 -12.53 25.45
C THR A 12 10.74 -13.32 24.32
N ALA A 13 11.55 -14.19 23.72
CA ALA A 13 11.10 -15.31 22.93
C ALA A 13 10.58 -16.42 23.87
N ALA A 14 9.42 -16.99 23.54
CA ALA A 14 9.00 -18.29 24.05
C ALA A 14 8.59 -19.15 22.85
N HIS A 15 9.13 -20.36 22.85
CA HIS A 15 9.19 -21.34 21.78
C HIS A 15 8.11 -22.41 21.93
N LEU A 16 7.74 -23.02 20.79
CA LEU A 16 7.31 -24.43 20.59
C LEU A 16 5.97 -24.92 21.20
N ALA A 17 5.04 -25.37 20.35
CA ALA A 17 4.94 -26.79 19.95
C ALA A 17 3.81 -27.03 18.92
N ALA A 18 3.95 -28.13 18.19
CA ALA A 18 3.29 -28.48 16.95
C ALA A 18 2.02 -29.34 17.09
N ARG A 19 1.15 -29.31 16.07
CA ARG A 19 0.32 -30.42 15.54
C ARG A 19 -0.35 -29.94 14.25
N SER A 20 0.05 -30.40 13.07
CA SER A 20 -0.35 -31.65 12.39
C SER A 20 -1.87 -31.78 12.22
N GLY A 21 -2.32 -31.66 10.96
CA GLY A 21 -3.69 -31.86 10.51
C GLY A 21 -3.78 -31.66 9.00
N VAL A 22 -3.55 -32.74 8.26
CA VAL A 22 -3.65 -32.88 6.79
C VAL A 22 -5.12 -32.93 6.35
N VAL A 23 -5.36 -32.73 5.03
CA VAL A 23 -6.54 -33.06 4.18
C VAL A 23 -7.29 -31.81 3.71
N SER A 24 -7.70 -31.65 2.45
CA SER A 24 -7.23 -32.09 1.13
C SER A 24 -7.94 -31.17 0.14
N THR A 25 -7.16 -30.74 -0.85
CA THR A 25 -7.48 -30.00 -2.06
C THR A 25 -8.71 -30.49 -2.83
N GLY A 26 -9.46 -29.54 -3.39
CA GLY A 26 -10.45 -29.75 -4.43
C GLY A 26 -10.73 -28.44 -5.18
N TYR A 27 -9.86 -28.10 -6.15
CA TYR A 27 -10.11 -27.07 -7.16
C TYR A 27 -10.12 -27.74 -8.53
N SER A 28 -11.23 -27.62 -9.25
CA SER A 28 -11.42 -28.06 -10.62
C SER A 28 -11.22 -26.88 -11.56
N GLU A 29 -10.15 -26.89 -12.35
CA GLU A 29 -10.02 -26.06 -13.55
C GLU A 29 -10.17 -26.92 -14.80
N HIS A 30 -11.11 -26.50 -15.66
CA HIS A 30 -11.26 -26.97 -17.02
C HIS A 30 -10.14 -26.37 -17.87
N SER A 31 -9.32 -27.22 -18.49
CA SER A 31 -8.59 -26.83 -19.69
C SER A 31 -8.47 -28.02 -20.63
N SER A 32 -9.10 -27.87 -21.79
CA SER A 32 -9.10 -28.81 -22.90
C SER A 32 -7.83 -28.66 -23.72
N SER A 33 -6.99 -29.70 -23.76
CA SER A 33 -5.92 -29.84 -24.75
C SER A 33 -6.19 -31.01 -25.67
N PHE A 34 -6.23 -30.67 -26.96
CA PHE A 34 -6.49 -31.50 -28.11
C PHE A 34 -5.26 -32.33 -28.52
N CYS A 35 -5.53 -33.55 -28.99
CA CYS A 35 -4.75 -34.39 -29.91
C CYS A 35 -3.48 -35.09 -29.42
N ALA A 36 -3.59 -36.40 -29.18
CA ALA A 36 -2.73 -37.41 -29.81
C ALA A 36 -3.25 -38.84 -29.58
N GLN A 37 -2.91 -39.71 -30.54
CA GLN A 37 -2.79 -41.17 -30.49
C GLN A 37 -3.99 -42.06 -30.90
N THR A 38 -3.92 -42.45 -32.18
CA THR A 38 -3.73 -43.83 -32.65
C THR A 38 -4.28 -44.99 -31.82
N LYS A 39 -5.27 -45.68 -32.39
CA LYS A 39 -5.39 -47.14 -32.26
C LYS A 39 -6.09 -47.73 -33.49
N CYS A 40 -5.32 -48.43 -34.32
CA CYS A 40 -5.84 -49.35 -35.33
C CYS A 40 -6.20 -50.68 -34.64
N SER A 41 -7.35 -51.25 -34.98
CA SER A 41 -7.65 -52.66 -34.78
C SER A 41 -8.33 -53.23 -36.03
N PHE A 42 -7.95 -54.47 -36.31
CA PHE A 42 -8.03 -55.25 -37.54
C PHE A 42 -9.33 -56.07 -37.68
N LYS A 43 -9.67 -56.44 -38.92
CA LYS A 43 -10.52 -57.56 -39.47
C LYS A 43 -11.37 -57.03 -40.65
N ASP A 44 -11.55 -57.67 -41.80
CA ASP A 44 -11.18 -58.98 -42.35
C ASP A 44 -11.43 -58.90 -43.91
N PRO A 45 -11.21 -59.98 -44.71
CA PRO A 45 -10.65 -59.90 -46.06
C PRO A 45 -11.66 -60.05 -47.19
N HIS A 46 -11.30 -59.63 -48.41
CA HIS A 46 -11.76 -60.30 -49.63
C HIS A 46 -10.72 -60.27 -50.76
N THR A 47 -10.59 -61.45 -51.32
CA THR A 47 -9.78 -61.96 -52.41
C THR A 47 -9.99 -61.23 -53.73
N ARG A 48 -8.90 -60.95 -54.46
CA ARG A 48 -8.81 -61.14 -55.92
C ARG A 48 -7.35 -61.06 -56.40
N ASN A 49 -6.89 -62.18 -56.97
CA ASN A 49 -5.64 -62.28 -57.70
C ASN A 49 -5.69 -61.46 -58.98
N MET A 50 -4.62 -60.71 -59.25
CA MET A 50 -4.24 -60.35 -60.61
C MET A 50 -2.71 -60.35 -60.71
N VAL A 51 -2.20 -61.27 -61.51
CA VAL A 51 -0.80 -61.38 -61.94
C VAL A 51 -0.43 -60.08 -62.65
N SER A 52 0.78 -59.54 -62.43
CA SER A 52 1.71 -59.08 -63.48
C SER A 52 2.89 -58.24 -62.96
N ARG A 53 4.09 -58.68 -63.33
CA ARG A 53 5.35 -57.93 -63.56
C ARG A 53 6.23 -57.64 -62.35
N LEU A 54 7.18 -58.56 -62.15
CA LEU A 54 8.52 -58.26 -61.66
C LEU A 54 9.15 -57.17 -62.55
N ALA A 55 9.17 -55.94 -62.05
CA ALA A 55 10.17 -54.95 -62.42
C ALA A 55 10.98 -54.67 -61.15
N ALA A 56 12.12 -55.34 -61.02
CA ALA A 56 13.14 -54.97 -60.06
C ALA A 56 13.64 -53.55 -60.41
N ARG A 57 12.98 -52.52 -59.89
CA ARG A 57 13.57 -51.18 -59.82
C ARG A 57 14.49 -51.18 -58.63
N SER A 58 15.77 -51.38 -58.92
CA SER A 58 16.89 -51.05 -58.05
C SER A 58 16.64 -49.68 -57.41
N SER A 59 16.30 -49.67 -56.13
CA SER A 59 16.31 -48.47 -55.31
C SER A 59 17.77 -48.17 -55.01
N SER A 60 18.39 -47.33 -55.83
CA SER A 60 19.65 -46.69 -55.45
C SER A 60 19.39 -45.83 -54.22
N VAL A 61 19.58 -46.40 -53.03
CA VAL A 61 19.73 -45.64 -51.80
C VAL A 61 20.96 -44.76 -52.03
N ARG A 62 20.73 -43.48 -52.36
CA ARG A 62 21.80 -42.49 -52.25
C ARG A 62 22.15 -42.45 -50.77
N LEU A 63 23.23 -43.12 -50.40
CA LEU A 63 23.93 -42.87 -49.15
C LEU A 63 24.31 -41.39 -49.18
N THR A 64 23.50 -40.56 -48.52
CA THR A 64 23.88 -39.21 -48.18
C THR A 64 25.18 -39.33 -47.39
N ARG A 65 26.26 -38.79 -47.96
CA ARG A 65 27.56 -38.76 -47.31
C ARG A 65 27.37 -38.02 -45.99
N ALA A 66 27.47 -38.72 -44.87
CA ALA A 66 27.41 -38.09 -43.56
C ALA A 66 28.68 -37.24 -43.40
N SER A 67 28.55 -35.93 -43.57
CA SER A 67 29.58 -34.97 -43.23
C SER A 67 29.70 -34.93 -41.71
N GLY A 68 30.83 -35.42 -41.18
CA GLY A 68 31.16 -35.28 -39.76
C GLY A 68 31.56 -33.84 -39.44
N PHE A 69 31.22 -33.38 -38.23
CA PHE A 69 31.64 -32.07 -37.72
C PHE A 69 33.16 -32.00 -37.59
N THR A 70 33.74 -30.86 -37.96
CA THR A 70 35.16 -30.60 -37.66
C THR A 70 35.32 -30.14 -36.21
N LEU A 71 36.48 -30.41 -35.60
CA LEU A 71 36.79 -29.93 -34.25
C LEU A 71 36.70 -28.40 -34.15
N VAL A 72 37.12 -27.71 -35.21
CA VAL A 72 37.05 -26.25 -35.32
C VAL A 72 35.61 -25.74 -35.31
N GLU A 73 34.68 -26.44 -35.95
CA GLU A 73 33.27 -26.04 -36.00
C GLU A 73 32.59 -26.15 -34.63
N LEU A 74 32.88 -27.22 -33.88
CA LEU A 74 32.42 -27.33 -32.50
C LEU A 74 33.01 -26.21 -31.62
N LEU A 75 34.29 -25.90 -31.79
CA LEU A 75 34.97 -24.85 -31.03
C LEU A 75 34.36 -23.47 -31.30
N VAL A 76 34.11 -23.14 -32.56
CA VAL A 76 33.45 -21.88 -32.94
C VAL A 76 32.02 -21.85 -32.40
N ALA A 77 31.28 -22.95 -32.47
CA ALA A 77 29.91 -23.02 -31.95
C ALA A 77 29.85 -22.79 -30.43
N ILE A 78 30.72 -23.42 -29.63
CA ILE A 78 30.75 -23.21 -28.17
C ILE A 78 31.24 -21.80 -27.82
N ALA A 79 32.15 -21.22 -28.60
CA ALA A 79 32.63 -19.86 -28.38
C ALA A 79 31.51 -18.84 -28.60
N ILE A 80 30.76 -18.95 -29.71
CA ILE A 80 29.61 -18.10 -29.99
C ILE A 80 28.53 -18.31 -28.93
N PHE A 81 28.22 -19.57 -28.58
CA PHE A 81 27.22 -19.89 -27.58
C PHE A 81 27.58 -19.30 -26.20
N ALA A 82 28.84 -19.35 -25.79
CA ALA A 82 29.32 -18.76 -24.55
C ALA A 82 29.14 -17.23 -24.54
N VAL A 83 29.48 -16.56 -25.64
CA VAL A 83 29.30 -15.10 -25.78
C VAL A 83 27.82 -14.72 -25.73
N LEU A 84 26.96 -15.44 -26.46
CA LEU A 84 25.52 -15.22 -26.45
C LEU A 84 24.92 -15.47 -25.06
N SER A 85 25.38 -16.51 -24.35
CA SER A 85 24.92 -16.82 -22.99
C SER A 85 25.31 -15.73 -21.99
N LEU A 86 26.53 -15.19 -22.07
CA LEU A 86 26.97 -14.08 -21.22
C LEU A 86 26.19 -12.78 -21.49
N LEU A 87 25.88 -12.50 -22.76
CA LEU A 87 25.07 -11.34 -23.13
C LEU A 87 23.62 -11.50 -22.64
N GLY A 88 23.05 -12.70 -22.81
CA GLY A 88 21.73 -13.06 -22.29
C GLY A 88 21.65 -12.90 -20.77
N TRP A 89 22.70 -13.32 -20.05
CA TRP A 89 22.79 -13.13 -18.59
C TRP A 89 22.77 -11.66 -18.18
N LYS A 90 23.51 -10.79 -18.88
CA LYS A 90 23.50 -9.34 -18.58
C LYS A 90 22.14 -8.68 -18.84
N ILE A 91 21.44 -9.09 -19.89
CA ILE A 91 20.09 -8.60 -20.18
C ILE A 91 19.12 -9.06 -19.08
N PHE A 92 19.21 -10.34 -18.69
CA PHE A 92 18.40 -10.89 -17.62
C PHE A 92 18.64 -10.18 -16.28
N ASP A 93 19.90 -9.98 -15.90
CA ASP A 93 20.29 -9.26 -14.68
C ASP A 93 19.80 -7.79 -14.69
N TYR A 94 19.90 -7.12 -15.85
CA TYR A 94 19.35 -5.78 -16.03
C TYR A 94 17.82 -5.75 -15.85
N LEU A 95 17.10 -6.71 -16.44
CA LEU A 95 15.64 -6.79 -16.33
C LEU A 95 15.20 -7.08 -14.89
N LEU A 96 15.92 -7.94 -14.15
CA LEU A 96 15.68 -8.17 -12.73
C LEU A 96 15.86 -6.88 -11.93
N LYS A 97 16.95 -6.15 -12.16
CA LYS A 97 17.22 -4.88 -11.47
C LYS A 97 16.17 -3.80 -11.79
N VAL A 98 15.61 -3.79 -12.99
CA VAL A 98 14.51 -2.88 -13.36
C VAL A 98 13.21 -3.28 -12.67
N ARG A 99 12.90 -4.58 -12.60
CA ARG A 99 11.73 -5.11 -11.87
C ARG A 99 11.79 -4.76 -10.38
N ASP A 100 12.95 -4.94 -9.75
CA ASP A 100 13.14 -4.63 -8.33
C ASP A 100 12.97 -3.12 -8.02
N ARG A 101 13.50 -2.26 -8.90
CA ARG A 101 13.30 -0.80 -8.78
C ARG A 101 11.84 -0.40 -8.94
N ASN A 102 11.14 -0.99 -9.91
CA ASN A 102 9.70 -0.73 -10.09
C ASN A 102 8.88 -1.19 -8.89
N ALA A 103 9.18 -2.36 -8.31
CA ALA A 103 8.46 -2.86 -7.15
C ALA A 103 8.57 -1.92 -5.93
N VAL A 104 9.76 -1.34 -5.70
CA VAL A 104 9.95 -0.34 -4.63
C VAL A 104 9.16 0.94 -4.92
N HIS A 105 9.16 1.42 -6.17
CA HIS A 105 8.38 2.59 -6.56
C HIS A 105 6.86 2.37 -6.43
N GLU A 106 6.36 1.17 -6.73
CA GLU A 106 4.95 0.81 -6.58
C GLU A 106 4.51 0.84 -5.11
N VAL A 107 5.33 0.34 -4.17
CA VAL A 107 5.01 0.37 -2.73
C VAL A 107 4.91 1.80 -2.21
N HIS A 108 5.83 2.68 -2.58
CA HIS A 108 5.82 4.08 -2.12
C HIS A 108 4.62 4.86 -2.67
N LEU A 109 4.24 4.63 -3.93
CA LEU A 109 3.04 5.23 -4.50
C LEU A 109 1.78 4.75 -3.79
N PHE A 110 1.71 3.47 -3.43
CA PHE A 110 0.59 2.93 -2.66
C PHE A 110 0.50 3.55 -1.26
N GLU A 111 1.61 3.65 -0.52
CA GLU A 111 1.64 4.33 0.79
C GLU A 111 1.16 5.78 0.70
N LEU A 112 1.63 6.52 -0.31
CA LEU A 112 1.22 7.90 -0.55
C LEU A 112 -0.28 8.02 -0.83
N GLN A 113 -0.81 7.12 -1.66
CA GLN A 113 -2.23 7.09 -1.99
C GLN A 113 -3.09 6.74 -0.77
N ASP A 114 -2.70 5.74 0.01
CA ASP A 114 -3.41 5.36 1.23
C ASP A 114 -3.37 6.49 2.27
N ALA A 115 -2.22 7.14 2.45
CA ALA A 115 -2.07 8.32 3.31
C ALA A 115 -3.02 9.45 2.88
N TYR A 116 -3.05 9.77 1.58
CA TYR A 116 -3.95 10.79 1.04
C TYR A 116 -5.42 10.46 1.32
N GLN A 117 -5.83 9.20 1.08
CA GLN A 117 -7.21 8.75 1.30
C GLN A 117 -7.58 8.72 2.79
N GLN A 118 -6.64 8.35 3.66
CA GLN A 118 -6.84 8.36 5.10
C GLN A 118 -7.08 9.78 5.62
N ILE A 119 -6.27 10.76 5.19
CA ILE A 119 -6.48 12.17 5.55
C ILE A 119 -7.78 12.69 4.94
N LEU A 120 -8.10 12.32 3.69
CA LEU A 120 -9.37 12.68 3.06
C LEU A 120 -10.58 12.21 3.89
N ARG A 121 -10.59 10.93 4.31
CA ARG A 121 -11.67 10.39 5.15
C ARG A 121 -11.77 11.11 6.49
N ASP A 122 -10.64 11.39 7.13
CA ASP A 122 -10.65 12.08 8.41
C ASP A 122 -11.13 13.52 8.28
N THR A 123 -10.71 14.24 7.24
CA THR A 123 -11.10 15.64 6.98
C THR A 123 -12.58 15.78 6.65
N LEU A 124 -13.16 14.82 5.92
CA LEU A 124 -14.60 14.76 5.66
C LEU A 124 -15.44 14.54 6.92
N GLN A 125 -14.86 13.97 7.97
CA GLN A 125 -15.55 13.63 9.22
C GLN A 125 -15.23 14.61 10.37
N ILE A 126 -14.54 15.71 10.09
CA ILE A 126 -14.28 16.75 11.09
C ILE A 126 -15.59 17.37 11.57
N ILE A 127 -15.69 17.55 12.88
CA ILE A 127 -16.87 18.15 13.53
C ILE A 127 -16.50 19.36 14.38
N PRO A 128 -17.40 20.36 14.51
CA PRO A 128 -17.17 21.56 15.32
C PRO A 128 -17.41 21.29 16.81
N LEU A 129 -16.73 20.29 17.39
CA LEU A 129 -16.78 19.98 18.82
C LEU A 129 -15.42 20.18 19.48
N SER A 130 -15.37 20.94 20.56
CA SER A 130 -14.18 21.03 21.41
C SER A 130 -13.88 19.70 22.08
N ALA A 131 -12.60 19.48 22.39
CA ALA A 131 -12.14 18.35 23.19
C ALA A 131 -11.73 18.82 24.59
N ASN A 132 -11.70 17.91 25.55
CA ASN A 132 -11.18 18.16 26.88
C ASN A 132 -10.09 17.14 27.18
N GLN A 133 -8.86 17.59 27.36
CA GLN A 133 -7.75 16.73 27.74
C GLN A 133 -7.27 17.13 29.13
N GLY A 134 -7.54 16.27 30.12
CA GLY A 134 -7.10 16.46 31.49
C GLY A 134 -7.54 17.76 32.15
N GLY A 135 -8.71 18.28 31.79
CA GLY A 135 -9.28 19.54 32.29
C GLY A 135 -9.04 20.75 31.40
N GLN A 136 -8.17 20.64 30.38
CA GLN A 136 -7.93 21.70 29.41
C GLN A 136 -8.82 21.55 28.18
N LEU A 137 -9.52 22.61 27.80
CA LEU A 137 -10.32 22.65 26.58
C LEU A 137 -9.42 22.91 25.36
N HIS A 138 -9.65 22.12 24.32
CA HIS A 138 -9.00 22.24 23.02
C HIS A 138 -10.01 22.58 21.93
N PRO A 139 -9.64 23.43 20.96
CA PRO A 139 -10.50 23.74 19.82
C PRO A 139 -10.84 22.50 18.98
N ALA A 140 -11.95 22.57 18.26
CA ALA A 140 -12.41 21.54 17.34
C ALA A 140 -11.37 21.18 16.28
N LEU A 141 -10.59 22.18 15.85
CA LEU A 141 -9.38 22.00 15.05
C LEU A 141 -8.31 22.96 15.57
N GLU A 142 -7.09 22.47 15.71
CA GLU A 142 -5.92 23.27 16.07
C GLU A 142 -4.70 22.85 15.24
N ILE A 143 -3.90 23.83 14.85
CA ILE A 143 -2.56 23.64 14.30
C ILE A 143 -1.59 24.46 15.15
N ASP A 144 -0.63 23.77 15.75
CA ASP A 144 0.48 24.38 16.49
C ASP A 144 1.74 23.55 16.28
N ASN A 145 2.86 24.21 15.96
CA ASN A 145 4.15 23.56 15.68
C ASN A 145 4.06 22.40 14.68
N GLN A 146 3.36 22.62 13.55
CA GLN A 146 3.12 21.61 12.50
C GLN A 146 2.39 20.35 12.99
N ILE A 147 1.74 20.40 14.16
CA ILE A 147 0.87 19.35 14.65
C ILE A 147 -0.57 19.76 14.39
N LEU A 148 -1.26 18.99 13.57
CA LEU A 148 -2.70 19.16 13.31
C LEU A 148 -3.48 18.26 14.25
N ARG A 149 -4.39 18.82 15.05
CA ARG A 149 -5.34 18.04 15.86
C ARG A 149 -6.76 18.47 15.57
N PHE A 150 -7.67 17.52 15.54
CA PHE A 150 -9.09 17.83 15.35
C PHE A 150 -10.01 16.76 15.91
N SER A 151 -11.23 17.19 16.20
CA SER A 151 -12.34 16.33 16.60
C SER A 151 -13.04 15.76 15.37
N LYS A 152 -13.35 14.47 15.42
CA LYS A 152 -13.89 13.73 14.28
C LYS A 152 -15.06 12.84 14.73
N ALA A 153 -16.08 12.72 13.90
CA ALA A 153 -17.19 11.77 14.08
C ALA A 153 -17.02 10.49 13.23
N GLY A 154 -18.03 9.63 13.25
CA GLY A 154 -18.10 8.47 12.35
C GLY A 154 -17.44 7.22 12.91
N VAL A 155 -17.19 7.17 14.22
CA VAL A 155 -16.86 5.92 14.90
C VAL A 155 -18.11 5.05 14.94
N THR A 156 -18.09 3.93 14.22
CA THR A 156 -19.17 2.94 14.24
C THR A 156 -18.93 1.95 15.37
N ASP A 157 -19.98 1.64 16.13
CA ASP A 157 -19.97 0.62 17.18
C ASP A 157 -20.87 -0.57 16.80
N PRO A 158 -20.43 -1.45 15.88
CA PRO A 158 -21.25 -2.57 15.42
C PRO A 158 -21.53 -3.58 16.55
N LEU A 159 -20.65 -3.63 17.56
CA LEU A 159 -20.77 -4.52 18.70
C LEU A 159 -21.58 -3.90 19.86
N LYS A 160 -22.02 -2.64 19.74
CA LYS A 160 -22.78 -1.88 20.75
C LYS A 160 -22.11 -1.91 22.13
N GLN A 161 -20.79 -1.78 22.16
CA GLN A 161 -19.97 -1.80 23.37
C GLN A 161 -19.95 -0.44 24.10
N GLY A 162 -20.64 0.57 23.56
CA GLY A 162 -20.67 1.92 24.12
C GLY A 162 -19.45 2.74 23.70
N LEU A 163 -18.90 2.48 22.51
CA LEU A 163 -17.83 3.31 21.98
C LEU A 163 -18.37 4.74 21.74
N SER A 164 -17.55 5.73 22.08
CA SER A 164 -17.89 7.12 21.73
C SER A 164 -18.01 7.25 20.21
N PRO A 165 -19.05 7.93 19.70
CA PRO A 165 -19.18 8.21 18.27
C PRO A 165 -18.14 9.23 17.78
N PHE A 166 -17.38 9.82 18.71
CA PHE A 166 -16.40 10.87 18.46
C PHE A 166 -15.00 10.47 18.95
N GLU A 167 -14.00 10.76 18.12
CA GLU A 167 -12.59 10.53 18.38
C GLU A 167 -11.79 11.82 18.13
N ARG A 168 -10.60 11.93 18.72
CA ARG A 168 -9.65 13.01 18.42
C ARG A 168 -8.48 12.46 17.64
N ILE A 169 -8.17 13.09 16.51
CA ILE A 169 -7.06 12.71 15.64
C ILE A 169 -5.96 13.75 15.74
N GLU A 170 -4.71 13.28 15.73
CA GLU A 170 -3.50 14.09 15.70
C GLU A 170 -2.59 13.61 14.56
N TYR A 171 -2.14 14.53 13.70
CA TYR A 171 -1.09 14.29 12.73
C TYR A 171 0.20 14.95 13.20
N ARG A 172 1.27 14.17 13.30
CA ARG A 172 2.57 14.62 13.79
C ARG A 172 3.69 14.13 12.90
N TYR A 173 4.49 15.07 12.40
CA TYR A 173 5.70 14.77 11.65
C TYR A 173 6.89 14.61 12.60
N ASP A 174 7.67 13.56 12.39
CA ASP A 174 8.95 13.29 13.04
C ASP A 174 10.06 13.43 11.99
N ALA A 175 10.84 14.50 12.10
CA ALA A 175 11.91 14.83 11.16
C ALA A 175 13.15 13.93 11.32
N GLU A 176 13.40 13.40 12.51
CA GLU A 176 14.53 12.48 12.75
C GLU A 176 14.27 11.14 12.08
N GLN A 177 13.04 10.64 12.20
CA GLN A 177 12.62 9.37 11.61
C GLN A 177 12.10 9.51 10.17
N LYS A 178 11.92 10.74 9.68
CA LYS A 178 11.30 11.05 8.37
C LYS A 178 9.94 10.38 8.19
N LYS A 179 9.10 10.46 9.21
CA LYS A 179 7.79 9.78 9.26
C LYS A 179 6.68 10.74 9.65
N LEU A 180 5.54 10.61 8.97
CA LEU A 180 4.30 11.22 9.39
C LEU A 180 3.47 10.19 10.16
N TYR A 181 3.11 10.52 11.39
CA TYR A 181 2.29 9.69 12.24
C TYR A 181 0.86 10.21 12.29
N ARG A 182 -0.09 9.26 12.35
CA ARG A 182 -1.47 9.50 12.74
C ARG A 182 -1.68 8.91 14.14
N LEU A 183 -2.13 9.75 15.06
CA LEU A 183 -2.43 9.39 16.44
C LEU A 183 -3.95 9.50 16.64
N LYS A 184 -4.53 8.52 17.33
CA LYS A 184 -5.96 8.42 17.58
C LYS A 184 -6.24 8.30 19.07
N TYR A 185 -7.02 9.23 19.60
CA TYR A 185 -7.60 9.16 20.93
C TYR A 185 -9.02 8.65 20.83
N THR A 186 -9.37 7.68 21.69
CA THR A 186 -10.65 6.96 21.58
C THR A 186 -11.87 7.83 21.91
N ASN A 187 -11.67 8.95 22.60
CA ASN A 187 -12.70 9.89 23.02
C ASN A 187 -12.22 11.35 22.83
N LEU A 188 -13.15 12.30 22.84
CA LEU A 188 -12.83 13.74 22.90
C LEU A 188 -12.46 14.21 24.31
N ASN A 189 -12.99 13.54 25.33
CA ASN A 189 -12.76 13.87 26.73
C ASN A 189 -11.83 12.80 27.31
N THR A 190 -10.54 13.10 27.37
CA THR A 190 -9.51 12.16 27.77
C THR A 190 -8.78 12.66 29.01
N SER A 191 -8.13 11.74 29.72
CA SER A 191 -7.24 12.10 30.82
C SER A 191 -5.81 12.34 30.30
N ASN A 192 -4.99 13.07 31.05
CA ASN A 192 -3.57 13.29 30.71
C ASN A 192 -2.73 12.00 30.68
N ARG A 193 -3.25 10.87 31.13
CA ARG A 193 -2.55 9.57 31.16
C ARG A 193 -2.91 8.66 29.99
N GLU A 194 -3.95 8.99 29.23
CA GLU A 194 -4.38 8.17 28.10
C GLU A 194 -3.33 8.24 26.99
N GLN A 195 -2.87 7.08 26.53
CA GLN A 195 -1.93 6.99 25.43
C GLN A 195 -2.71 6.83 24.12
N PRO A 196 -2.46 7.69 23.12
CA PRO A 196 -3.11 7.54 21.82
C PRO A 196 -2.61 6.30 21.08
N LEU A 197 -3.48 5.74 20.26
CA LEU A 197 -3.12 4.71 19.30
C LEU A 197 -2.36 5.36 18.14
N SER A 198 -1.09 5.01 17.97
CA SER A 198 -0.22 5.58 16.94
C SER A 198 -0.06 4.62 15.76
N SER A 199 -0.12 5.16 14.54
CA SER A 199 0.15 4.46 13.29
C SER A 199 1.02 5.33 12.38
N THR A 200 2.00 4.72 11.70
CA THR A 200 2.75 5.38 10.64
C THR A 200 1.82 5.59 9.45
N LEU A 201 1.65 6.84 9.03
CA LEU A 201 0.85 7.19 7.87
C LEU A 201 1.70 7.20 6.59
N LEU A 202 2.90 7.77 6.67
CA LEU A 202 3.79 7.91 5.53
C LEU A 202 5.25 7.83 5.97
N SER A 203 6.04 7.13 5.17
CA SER A 203 7.48 6.95 5.34
C SER A 203 8.26 7.86 4.40
N GLN A 204 9.54 8.13 4.71
CA GLN A 204 10.44 8.91 3.84
C GLN A 204 9.94 10.32 3.52
N VAL A 205 9.29 10.95 4.49
CA VAL A 205 8.87 12.35 4.41
C VAL A 205 10.09 13.21 4.73
N ASP A 206 10.61 13.91 3.74
CA ASP A 206 11.78 14.78 3.86
C ASP A 206 11.40 16.17 4.38
N GLN A 207 10.25 16.69 3.93
CA GLN A 207 9.73 18.01 4.30
C GLN A 207 8.22 17.88 4.56
N TYR A 208 7.72 18.68 5.50
CA TYR A 208 6.30 18.67 5.89
C TYR A 208 5.87 20.03 6.41
N GLN A 209 4.78 20.57 5.86
CA GLN A 209 4.17 21.81 6.31
C GLN A 209 2.65 21.70 6.21
N ILE A 210 1.96 22.11 7.27
CA ILE A 210 0.50 22.21 7.30
C ILE A 210 0.11 23.68 7.41
N MET A 211 -0.97 24.03 6.73
CA MET A 211 -1.64 25.32 6.81
C MET A 211 -3.16 25.11 6.84
N VAL A 212 -3.90 26.07 7.38
CA VAL A 212 -5.34 26.16 7.17
C VAL A 212 -5.68 27.26 6.15
N LEU A 213 -6.83 27.11 5.52
CA LEU A 213 -7.35 28.05 4.53
C LEU A 213 -8.41 28.93 5.18
N THR A 214 -8.04 30.17 5.51
CA THR A 214 -8.88 31.18 6.18
C THR A 214 -8.84 32.49 5.40
N PRO A 215 -9.44 32.50 4.20
CA PRO A 215 -9.06 33.35 3.06
C PRO A 215 -7.58 33.59 2.73
N GLN A 216 -6.72 33.78 3.73
CA GLN A 216 -5.28 33.66 3.62
C GLN A 216 -4.82 32.29 4.14
N GLU A 217 -3.62 31.88 3.76
CA GLU A 217 -3.00 30.66 4.28
C GLU A 217 -2.28 30.97 5.59
N VAL A 218 -2.64 30.27 6.66
CA VAL A 218 -2.03 30.47 7.97
C VAL A 218 -1.51 29.15 8.53
N THR A 219 -0.33 29.19 9.15
CA THR A 219 0.38 28.03 9.70
C THR A 219 -0.01 27.72 11.14
N LYS A 220 -0.80 28.60 11.76
CA LYS A 220 -1.32 28.46 13.11
C LYS A 220 -2.82 28.66 13.10
N TRP A 221 -3.53 27.78 13.80
CA TRP A 221 -4.97 27.89 13.97
C TRP A 221 -5.33 27.33 15.35
N PRO A 222 -6.26 27.96 16.08
CA PRO A 222 -6.86 29.28 15.81
C PRO A 222 -5.83 30.41 15.87
N GLU A 223 -6.06 31.49 15.11
CA GLU A 223 -5.11 32.60 14.97
C GLU A 223 -5.01 33.47 16.24
N VAL A 224 -6.06 33.46 17.05
CA VAL A 224 -6.16 34.20 18.31
C VAL A 224 -6.17 33.24 19.49
N ASN A 225 -5.64 33.68 20.63
CA ASN A 225 -5.81 32.97 21.89
C ASN A 225 -7.30 32.92 22.22
N ILE A 226 -7.88 31.72 22.25
CA ILE A 226 -9.30 31.54 22.51
C ILE A 226 -9.57 31.70 24.00
N ASP A 227 -10.62 32.47 24.30
CA ASP A 227 -11.17 32.55 25.64
C ASP A 227 -11.96 31.25 25.95
N PRO A 228 -11.55 30.44 26.94
CA PRO A 228 -12.25 29.20 27.29
C PRO A 228 -13.71 29.42 27.72
N THR A 229 -14.08 30.64 28.12
CA THR A 229 -15.45 30.99 28.52
C THR A 229 -16.39 31.19 27.33
N LYS A 230 -15.86 31.27 26.10
CA LYS A 230 -16.62 31.44 24.86
C LYS A 230 -16.64 30.14 24.04
N PRO A 231 -17.58 29.23 24.29
CA PRO A 231 -17.59 27.91 23.66
C PRO A 231 -17.74 27.95 22.14
N ASN A 232 -18.28 29.04 21.58
CA ASN A 232 -18.43 29.20 20.13
C ASN A 232 -17.09 29.39 19.40
N GLU A 233 -16.10 30.02 20.05
CA GLU A 233 -14.78 30.21 19.46
C GLU A 233 -14.02 28.88 19.33
N LEU A 234 -14.15 28.01 20.33
CA LEU A 234 -13.58 26.65 20.32
C LEU A 234 -14.17 25.74 19.23
N LYS A 235 -15.35 26.06 18.70
CA LYS A 235 -16.04 25.25 17.69
C LYS A 235 -15.76 25.72 16.26
N LYS A 236 -15.05 26.84 16.07
CA LYS A 236 -14.80 27.41 14.75
C LYS A 236 -13.84 26.53 13.95
N LEU A 237 -14.23 26.23 12.70
CA LEU A 237 -13.42 25.48 11.75
C LEU A 237 -12.92 26.40 10.62
N PRO A 238 -11.73 26.13 10.05
CA PRO A 238 -11.27 26.80 8.83
C PRO A 238 -12.05 26.29 7.60
N LYS A 239 -11.87 26.94 6.44
CA LYS A 239 -12.51 26.47 5.19
C LYS A 239 -11.85 25.22 4.62
N GLY A 240 -10.57 25.03 4.91
CA GLY A 240 -9.78 23.93 4.38
C GLY A 240 -8.48 23.74 5.15
N ILE A 241 -7.81 22.63 4.86
CA ILE A 241 -6.45 22.33 5.28
C ILE A 241 -5.61 22.13 4.02
N LYS A 242 -4.41 22.69 4.02
CA LYS A 242 -3.39 22.43 3.01
C LYS A 242 -2.20 21.73 3.66
N ILE A 243 -1.75 20.63 3.06
CA ILE A 243 -0.57 19.89 3.47
C ILE A 243 0.41 19.88 2.30
N GLN A 244 1.62 20.37 2.55
CA GLN A 244 2.73 20.30 1.62
C GLN A 244 3.76 19.34 2.19
N LEU A 245 4.22 18.40 1.37
CA LEU A 245 5.19 17.39 1.79
C LEU A 245 6.10 16.98 0.65
N THR A 246 7.35 16.69 0.97
CA THR A 246 8.31 16.10 0.03
C THR A 246 8.58 14.68 0.46
N VAL A 247 8.36 13.70 -0.42
CA VAL A 247 8.58 12.28 -0.15
C VAL A 247 9.52 11.72 -1.19
N ALA A 248 10.62 11.12 -0.74
CA ALA A 248 11.66 10.57 -1.61
C ALA A 248 12.10 11.55 -2.72
N GLY A 249 12.21 12.84 -2.38
CA GLY A 249 12.59 13.91 -3.30
C GLY A 249 11.50 14.45 -4.24
N VAL A 250 10.25 13.96 -4.17
CA VAL A 250 9.11 14.49 -4.94
C VAL A 250 8.20 15.32 -4.04
N SER A 251 7.87 16.54 -4.45
CA SER A 251 6.99 17.44 -3.71
C SER A 251 5.52 17.27 -4.09
N TYR A 252 4.66 17.18 -3.08
CA TYR A 252 3.22 17.04 -3.19
C TYR A 252 2.52 18.14 -2.42
N GLU A 253 1.40 18.60 -2.97
CA GLU A 253 0.49 19.53 -2.32
C GLU A 253 -0.91 18.89 -2.26
N TRP A 254 -1.45 18.76 -1.06
CA TRP A 254 -2.77 18.22 -0.79
C TRP A 254 -3.66 19.29 -0.18
N ILE A 255 -4.83 19.49 -0.76
CA ILE A 255 -5.82 20.46 -0.28
C ILE A 255 -7.12 19.71 0.05
N TYR A 256 -7.57 19.88 1.28
CA TYR A 256 -8.79 19.29 1.80
C TYR A 256 -9.76 20.38 2.22
N SER A 257 -10.90 20.47 1.54
CA SER A 257 -11.98 21.39 1.93
C SER A 257 -12.74 20.81 3.11
N LEU A 258 -12.92 21.60 4.18
CA LEU A 258 -13.86 21.25 5.23
C LEU A 258 -15.24 21.69 4.77
N ASN A 259 -16.14 20.74 4.55
CA ASN A 259 -17.50 21.04 4.15
C ASN A 259 -18.22 21.68 5.35
N GLN A 260 -18.20 23.00 5.42
CA GLN A 260 -18.99 23.77 6.37
C GLN A 260 -20.44 23.71 5.91
N GLY A 261 -21.07 22.54 6.06
CA GLY A 261 -22.51 22.43 5.96
C GLY A 261 -23.09 23.56 6.79
N ASN A 262 -23.94 24.37 6.17
CA ASN A 262 -24.55 25.55 6.77
C ASN A 262 -25.37 25.10 8.00
N LEU A 263 -24.71 24.90 9.14
CA LEU A 263 -25.30 24.56 10.44
C LEU A 263 -25.92 25.82 11.08
N ALA A 264 -26.24 26.83 10.27
CA ALA A 264 -27.28 27.80 10.56
C ALA A 264 -28.65 27.15 10.29
N LEU A 265 -29.00 26.11 11.05
CA LEU A 265 -30.40 25.72 11.17
C LEU A 265 -31.09 26.77 12.05
N SER A 266 -31.74 27.73 11.38
CA SER A 266 -32.97 28.41 11.80
C SER A 266 -33.14 28.62 13.31
N GLN A 267 -32.58 29.71 13.85
CA GLN A 267 -33.25 30.42 14.95
C GLN A 267 -34.07 31.57 14.37
N GLN A 268 -35.17 31.22 13.72
CA GLN A 268 -36.25 32.17 13.48
C GLN A 268 -37.57 31.42 13.66
N GLY A 269 -38.05 31.47 14.90
CA GLY A 269 -39.28 30.85 15.34
C GLY A 269 -39.45 31.07 16.83
N GLY A 270 -40.15 32.16 17.19
CA GLY A 270 -40.69 32.34 18.54
C GLY A 270 -40.38 33.68 19.20
N SER A 271 -41.12 34.72 18.82
CA SER A 271 -41.99 35.51 19.71
C SER A 271 -42.81 36.50 18.88
#